data_AF-A0A2S9T0W3-F1
#
_entry.id   AF-A0A2S9T0W3-F1
#
_cell.length_a   1.000
_cell.length_b   1.000
_cell.length_c   1.000
_cell.angle_alpha   90.00
_cell.angle_beta   90.00
_cell.angle_gamma   90.00
#
_symmetry.space_group_name_H-M   'P 1'
#
loop_
_entity.id
_entity.type
_entity.pdbx_description
1 polymer ?
#
loop_
_entity_poly.entity_id
_entity_poly.type
_entity_poly.pdbx_seq_one_letter_code
_entity_poly.pdbx_strand_id
1 'polypeptide(L)'
;MILYSLSVVYMFMVDYIVSLEIVSRHHGNILLFQFPAQVRLFMVGILLYILFDKFNKNNIYLLAIVSLILLIFLKDNTYFNYILYPFCIGFMMIFLVYFVKNIKVNFDFSYSLYILHFPVIQLALYFEINPTNPIISFVVLFAVILVLSYFSEKYIEKRFIKIGREIVKKDKSA
;
A
#
# COMPACT_ATOMS: atom_id res chain seq x y z
N MET A 1 7.67 -10.44 16.61
CA MET A 1 9.05 -9.88 16.59
C MET A 1 10.05 -10.74 15.82
N ILE A 2 10.07 -12.07 16.00
CA ILE A 2 11.00 -12.95 15.24
C ILE A 2 10.85 -12.80 13.71
N LEU A 3 9.62 -12.81 13.20
CA LEU A 3 9.37 -12.60 11.76
C LEU A 3 9.81 -11.22 11.27
N TYR A 4 9.73 -10.20 12.13
CA TYR A 4 10.21 -8.86 11.82
C TYR A 4 11.73 -8.87 11.65
N SER A 5 12.46 -9.43 12.62
CA SER A 5 13.92 -9.52 12.56
C SER A 5 14.39 -10.35 11.38
N LEU A 6 13.73 -11.47 11.07
CA LEU A 6 14.05 -12.28 9.89
C LEU A 6 13.86 -11.51 8.58
N SER A 7 12.78 -10.74 8.48
CA SER A 7 12.50 -9.89 7.31
C SER A 7 13.55 -8.78 7.14
N VAL A 8 14.00 -8.16 8.25
CA VAL A 8 15.08 -7.17 8.24
C VAL A 8 16.42 -7.80 7.83
N VAL A 9 16.77 -8.94 8.40
CA VAL A 9 18.00 -9.68 8.04
C VAL A 9 17.99 -10.06 6.57
N TYR A 10 16.84 -10.53 6.06
CA TYR A 10 16.66 -10.83 4.64
C TYR A 10 16.97 -9.62 3.75
N MET A 11 16.49 -8.42 4.09
CA MET A 11 16.79 -7.21 3.31
C MET A 11 18.28 -6.87 3.30
N PHE A 12 18.95 -6.92 4.44
CA PHE A 12 20.40 -6.71 4.50
C PHE A 12 21.17 -7.78 3.72
N MET A 13 20.72 -9.04 3.75
CA MET A 13 21.32 -10.11 2.95
C MET A 13 21.16 -9.86 1.45
N VAL A 14 19.97 -9.45 1.00
CA VAL A 14 19.74 -9.13 -0.42
C VAL A 14 20.60 -7.94 -0.85
N ASP A 15 20.64 -6.88 -0.05
CA ASP A 15 21.48 -5.70 -0.31
C ASP A 15 22.98 -6.06 -0.38
N TYR A 16 23.44 -6.92 0.55
CA TYR A 16 24.80 -7.42 0.56
C TYR A 16 25.13 -8.25 -0.70
N ILE A 17 24.27 -9.17 -1.12
CA ILE A 17 24.47 -9.98 -2.33
C ILE A 17 24.49 -9.10 -3.59
N VAL A 18 23.68 -8.05 -3.63
CA VAL A 18 23.70 -7.05 -4.71
C VAL A 18 25.00 -6.25 -4.71
N SER A 19 25.53 -5.90 -3.53
CA SER A 19 26.82 -5.20 -3.41
C SER A 19 28.01 -6.04 -3.86
N LEU A 20 27.90 -7.37 -3.76
CA LEU A 20 28.88 -8.34 -4.26
C LEU A 20 28.74 -8.64 -5.76
N GLU A 21 27.82 -7.97 -6.47
CA GLU A 21 27.53 -8.17 -7.90
C GLU A 21 27.10 -9.61 -8.28
N ILE A 22 26.78 -10.46 -7.29
CA ILE A 22 26.26 -11.82 -7.50
C ILE A 22 24.89 -11.77 -8.19
N VAL A 23 24.09 -10.75 -7.86
CA VAL A 23 22.77 -10.49 -8.43
C VAL A 23 22.74 -9.06 -8.96
N SER A 24 22.23 -8.88 -10.19
CA SER A 24 22.05 -7.54 -10.76
C SER A 24 21.17 -6.66 -9.85
N ARG A 25 21.49 -5.36 -9.76
CA ARG A 25 20.71 -4.39 -8.97
C ARG A 25 19.22 -4.41 -9.28
N HIS A 26 18.85 -4.61 -10.55
CA HIS A 26 17.46 -4.69 -10.98
C HIS A 26 16.72 -5.87 -10.31
N HIS A 27 17.31 -7.06 -10.34
CA HIS A 27 16.73 -8.25 -9.71
C HIS A 27 16.72 -8.14 -8.17
N GLY A 28 17.77 -7.57 -7.59
CA GLY A 28 17.83 -7.29 -6.15
C GLY A 28 16.70 -6.38 -5.69
N ASN A 29 16.44 -5.30 -6.41
CA ASN A 29 15.33 -4.40 -6.10
C ASN A 29 13.97 -5.13 -6.13
N ILE A 30 13.73 -5.98 -7.14
CA ILE A 30 12.50 -6.78 -7.20
C ILE A 30 12.34 -7.64 -5.94
N LEU A 31 13.39 -8.32 -5.50
CA LEU A 31 13.36 -9.17 -4.29
C LEU A 31 13.05 -8.35 -3.03
N LEU A 32 13.56 -7.13 -2.93
CA LEU A 32 13.26 -6.22 -1.82
C LEU A 32 11.79 -5.77 -1.79
N PHE A 33 11.08 -5.78 -2.93
CA PHE A 33 9.65 -5.49 -3.00
C PHE A 33 8.74 -6.70 -2.83
N GLN A 34 9.30 -7.92 -2.74
CA GLN A 34 8.51 -9.14 -2.55
C GLN A 34 8.11 -9.37 -1.10
N PHE A 35 7.15 -10.28 -0.92
CA PHE A 35 6.54 -10.59 0.37
C PHE A 35 7.56 -10.82 1.51
N PRO A 36 8.65 -11.60 1.37
CA PRO A 36 9.59 -11.85 2.47
C PRO A 36 10.19 -10.57 3.08
N ALA A 37 10.55 -9.60 2.23
CA ALA A 37 11.02 -8.30 2.69
C ALA A 37 9.87 -7.46 3.28
N GLN A 38 8.67 -7.54 2.71
CA GLN A 38 7.53 -6.71 3.14
C GLN A 38 6.80 -7.22 4.39
N VAL A 39 7.08 -8.45 4.87
CA VAL A 39 6.51 -9.00 6.13
C VAL A 39 6.71 -8.03 7.31
N ARG A 40 7.83 -7.31 7.36
CA ARG A 40 8.11 -6.32 8.41
C ARG A 40 7.02 -5.24 8.54
N LEU A 41 6.43 -4.79 7.42
CA LEU A 41 5.33 -3.81 7.42
C LEU A 41 4.08 -4.40 8.06
N PHE A 42 3.75 -5.64 7.69
CA PHE A 42 2.59 -6.35 8.23
C PHE A 42 2.72 -6.60 9.74
N MET A 43 3.91 -7.01 10.19
CA MET A 43 4.19 -7.24 11.60
C MET A 43 4.07 -5.96 12.44
N VAL A 44 4.50 -4.82 11.92
CA VAL A 44 4.32 -3.52 12.60
C VAL A 44 2.85 -3.14 12.65
N GLY A 45 2.09 -3.35 11.58
CA GLY A 45 0.64 -3.12 11.59
C GLY A 45 -0.06 -3.91 12.71
N ILE A 46 0.23 -5.22 12.82
CA ILE A 46 -0.30 -6.06 13.91
C ILE A 46 0.12 -5.52 15.28
N LEU A 47 1.41 -5.20 15.45
CA LEU A 47 1.94 -4.72 16.72
C LEU A 47 1.25 -3.42 17.16
N LEU A 48 1.11 -2.46 16.25
CA LEU A 48 0.47 -1.20 16.56
C LEU A 48 -1.02 -1.36 16.81
N TYR A 49 -1.70 -2.30 16.16
CA TYR A 49 -3.09 -2.65 16.45
C TYR A 49 -3.26 -3.21 17.86
N ILE A 50 -2.39 -4.15 18.27
CA ILE A 50 -2.42 -4.73 19.63
C ILE A 50 -2.14 -3.67 20.70
N LEU A 51 -1.23 -2.73 20.40
CA LEU A 51 -0.87 -1.65 21.30
C LEU A 51 -1.77 -0.41 21.17
N PHE A 52 -2.77 -0.43 20.29
CA PHE A 52 -3.55 0.74 19.93
C PHE A 52 -4.18 1.42 21.15
N ASP A 53 -4.80 0.62 22.04
CA ASP A 53 -5.46 1.11 23.25
C ASP A 53 -4.50 1.73 24.27
N LYS A 54 -3.19 1.45 24.17
CA LYS A 54 -2.17 2.04 25.05
C LYS A 54 -1.73 3.43 24.59
N PHE A 55 -2.06 3.82 23.36
CA PHE A 55 -1.67 5.11 22.83
C PHE A 55 -2.73 6.18 23.10
N ASN A 56 -2.34 7.24 23.81
CA ASN A 56 -3.16 8.43 23.92
C ASN A 56 -3.17 9.19 22.58
N LYS A 57 -4.29 9.88 22.30
CA LYS A 57 -4.47 10.72 21.10
C LYS A 57 -3.26 11.63 20.84
N ASN A 58 -2.83 12.42 21.82
CA ASN A 58 -1.71 13.35 21.66
C ASN A 58 -0.39 12.65 21.28
N ASN A 59 -0.17 11.43 21.79
CA ASN A 59 1.01 10.64 21.46
C ASN A 59 0.99 10.24 19.98
N ILE A 60 -0.17 9.88 19.43
CA ILE A 60 -0.29 9.49 18.02
C ILE A 60 -0.03 10.68 17.09
N TYR A 61 -0.53 11.88 17.40
CA TYR A 61 -0.21 13.09 16.63
C TYR A 61 1.30 13.36 16.63
N LEU A 62 1.93 13.32 17.80
CA LEU A 62 3.37 13.55 17.93
C LEU A 62 4.16 12.48 17.16
N LEU A 63 3.82 11.20 17.34
CA LEU A 63 4.49 10.09 16.66
C LEU A 63 4.33 10.17 15.15
N ALA A 64 3.17 10.58 14.63
CA ALA A 64 2.94 10.77 13.21
C ALA A 64 3.77 11.93 12.64
N ILE A 65 3.82 13.07 13.33
CA ILE A 65 4.65 14.22 12.92
C ILE A 65 6.13 13.83 12.90
N VAL A 66 6.62 13.18 13.97
CA VAL A 66 8.00 12.69 14.04
C VAL A 66 8.27 11.68 12.92
N SER A 67 7.34 10.75 12.68
CA SER A 67 7.44 9.77 11.58
C SER A 67 7.54 10.45 10.22
N LEU A 68 6.73 11.47 9.96
CA LEU A 68 6.77 12.24 8.71
C LEU A 68 8.13 12.94 8.51
N ILE A 69 8.65 13.57 9.56
CA ILE A 69 9.97 14.21 9.53
C ILE A 69 11.06 13.17 9.22
N LEU A 70 11.07 12.05 9.95
CA LEU A 70 12.06 10.99 9.73
C LEU A 70 11.97 10.42 8.31
N LEU A 71 10.77 10.21 7.77
CA LEU A 71 10.57 9.73 6.40
C LEU A 71 11.13 10.70 5.36
N ILE A 72 11.08 12.01 5.58
CA ILE A 72 11.60 13.01 4.64
C ILE A 72 13.13 13.10 4.74
N PHE A 73 13.67 13.18 5.96
CA PHE A 73 15.09 13.44 6.18
C PHE A 73 15.97 12.19 6.05
N LEU A 74 15.46 11.00 6.35
CA LEU A 74 16.23 9.74 6.36
C LEU A 74 15.87 8.81 5.19
N LYS A 75 15.15 9.28 4.18
CA LYS A 75 14.70 8.48 3.04
C LYS A 75 15.83 7.73 2.32
N ASP A 76 17.04 8.30 2.30
CA ASP A 76 18.19 7.75 1.58
C ASP A 76 19.06 6.84 2.47
N ASN A 77 18.72 6.72 3.77
CA ASN A 77 19.45 5.88 4.71
C ASN A 77 18.91 4.44 4.69
N THR A 78 19.75 3.49 4.27
CA THR A 78 19.40 2.07 4.15
C THR A 78 18.98 1.44 5.48
N TYR A 79 19.73 1.69 6.55
CA TYR A 79 19.42 1.18 7.88
C TYR A 79 18.05 1.67 8.38
N PHE A 80 17.76 2.95 8.17
CA PHE A 80 16.45 3.51 8.47
C PHE A 80 15.35 2.83 7.65
N ASN A 81 15.55 2.68 6.33
CA ASN A 81 14.57 2.08 5.42
C ASN A 81 14.25 0.61 5.73
N TYR A 82 15.23 -0.13 6.26
CA TYR A 82 15.02 -1.54 6.59
C TYR A 82 14.40 -1.69 7.98
N ILE A 83 14.83 -0.88 8.96
CA ILE A 83 14.49 -1.09 10.37
C ILE A 83 13.39 -0.17 10.90
N LEU A 84 13.37 1.12 10.55
CA LEU A 84 12.47 2.10 11.18
C LEU A 84 11.35 2.58 10.27
N TYR A 85 11.55 2.52 8.96
CA TYR A 85 10.54 2.86 7.97
C TYR A 85 9.19 2.17 8.22
N PRO A 86 9.12 0.86 8.56
CA PRO A 86 7.83 0.22 8.83
C PRO A 86 7.04 0.85 9.97
N PHE A 87 7.73 1.24 11.06
CA PHE A 87 7.13 1.94 12.19
C PHE A 87 6.63 3.33 11.80
N CYS A 88 7.43 4.09 11.06
CA CYS A 88 7.07 5.43 10.62
C CYS A 88 5.81 5.41 9.74
N ILE A 89 5.76 4.48 8.78
CA ILE A 89 4.58 4.27 7.94
C ILE A 89 3.39 3.81 8.78
N GLY A 90 3.59 2.88 9.72
CA GLY A 90 2.52 2.39 10.60
C GLY A 90 1.86 3.50 11.43
N PHE A 91 2.65 4.37 12.05
CA PHE A 91 2.11 5.51 12.80
C PHE A 91 1.39 6.52 11.90
N MET A 92 1.93 6.80 10.71
CA MET A 92 1.26 7.64 9.72
C MET A 92 -0.09 7.05 9.31
N MET A 93 -0.16 5.74 9.06
CA MET A 93 -1.41 5.07 8.69
C MET A 93 -2.45 5.12 9.80
N ILE A 94 -2.07 4.86 11.05
CA ILE A 94 -2.99 4.97 12.19
C ILE A 94 -3.51 6.41 12.34
N PHE A 95 -2.62 7.38 12.19
CA PHE A 95 -3.01 8.78 12.21
C PHE A 95 -4.05 9.10 11.12
N LEU A 96 -3.78 8.68 9.89
CA LEU A 96 -4.68 8.91 8.76
C LEU A 96 -6.05 8.23 8.96
N VAL A 97 -6.08 6.99 9.42
CA VAL A 97 -7.34 6.22 9.54
C VAL A 97 -8.22 6.72 10.69
N TYR A 98 -7.64 7.04 11.85
CA TYR A 98 -8.43 7.34 13.06
C TYR A 98 -8.61 8.83 13.34
N PHE A 99 -7.73 9.69 12.82
CA PHE A 99 -7.72 11.11 13.19
C PHE A 99 -8.01 12.06 12.02
N VAL A 100 -7.85 11.61 10.78
CA VAL A 100 -8.30 12.39 9.62
C VAL A 100 -9.79 12.15 9.41
N LYS A 101 -10.51 13.23 9.11
CA LYS A 101 -11.95 13.17 8.87
C LYS A 101 -12.23 12.32 7.63
N ASN A 102 -12.96 11.22 7.83
CA ASN A 102 -13.40 10.36 6.73
C ASN A 102 -14.25 11.14 5.72
N ILE A 103 -13.87 11.04 4.45
CA ILE A 103 -14.69 11.52 3.34
C ILE A 103 -15.75 10.46 3.09
N LYS A 104 -17.02 10.78 3.34
CA LYS A 104 -18.13 9.89 3.01
C LYS A 104 -18.31 9.88 1.50
N VAL A 105 -17.93 8.79 0.87
CA VAL A 105 -18.19 8.53 -0.55
C VAL A 105 -19.44 7.66 -0.66
N ASN A 106 -20.37 8.03 -1.54
CA ASN A 106 -21.65 7.31 -1.72
C ASN A 106 -21.52 6.03 -2.56
N PHE A 107 -20.30 5.63 -2.92
CA PHE A 107 -19.99 4.50 -3.78
C PHE A 107 -18.68 3.85 -3.33
N ASP A 108 -18.60 2.52 -3.42
CA ASP A 108 -17.47 1.73 -2.96
C ASP A 108 -16.60 1.32 -4.15
N PHE A 109 -15.84 2.28 -4.68
CA PHE A 109 -14.97 2.04 -5.84
C PHE A 109 -13.63 1.39 -5.47
N SER A 110 -13.41 1.03 -4.20
CA SER A 110 -12.12 0.56 -3.70
C SER A 110 -11.66 -0.71 -4.42
N TYR A 111 -12.57 -1.66 -4.61
CA TYR A 111 -12.33 -2.90 -5.33
C TYR A 111 -12.05 -2.66 -6.82
N SER A 112 -12.90 -1.88 -7.47
CA SER A 112 -12.74 -1.53 -8.89
C SER A 112 -11.44 -0.75 -9.14
N LEU A 113 -10.98 0.10 -8.20
CA LEU A 113 -9.67 0.77 -8.28
C LEU A 113 -8.51 -0.22 -8.18
N TYR A 114 -8.60 -1.14 -7.23
CA TYR A 114 -7.59 -2.18 -7.05
C TYR A 114 -7.44 -3.06 -8.30
N ILE A 115 -8.52 -3.40 -8.99
CA ILE A 115 -8.41 -4.22 -10.21
C ILE A 115 -7.90 -3.40 -11.40
N LEU A 116 -8.43 -2.19 -11.60
CA LEU A 116 -8.20 -1.44 -12.84
C LEU A 116 -6.87 -0.69 -12.85
N HIS A 117 -6.29 -0.37 -11.69
CA HIS A 117 -5.05 0.43 -11.67
C HIS A 117 -3.92 -0.23 -12.47
N PHE A 118 -3.68 -1.53 -12.28
CA PHE A 118 -2.59 -2.25 -12.93
C PHE A 118 -2.71 -2.26 -14.47
N PRO A 119 -3.79 -2.79 -15.08
CA PRO A 119 -3.89 -2.83 -16.54
C PRO A 119 -3.91 -1.44 -17.18
N VAL A 120 -4.52 -0.44 -16.53
CA VAL A 120 -4.53 0.94 -17.04
C VAL A 120 -3.12 1.53 -17.06
N ILE A 121 -2.34 1.32 -16.00
CA ILE A 121 -0.92 1.75 -15.97
C ILE A 121 -0.12 1.02 -17.05
N GLN A 122 -0.32 -0.28 -17.23
CA GLN A 122 0.38 -1.05 -18.27
C GLN A 122 0.05 -0.54 -19.69
N LEU A 123 -1.22 -0.22 -19.97
CA LEU A 123 -1.61 0.37 -21.25
C LEU A 123 -0.98 1.75 -21.46
N ALA A 124 -0.97 2.60 -20.43
CA ALA A 124 -0.34 3.90 -20.52
C ALA A 124 1.18 3.82 -20.80
N LEU A 125 1.87 2.86 -20.18
CA LEU A 125 3.27 2.58 -20.47
C LEU A 125 3.47 2.03 -21.89
N TYR A 126 2.60 1.13 -22.35
CA TYR A 126 2.67 0.54 -23.70
C TYR A 126 2.51 1.58 -24.81
N PHE A 127 1.61 2.55 -24.62
CA PHE A 127 1.39 3.65 -25.58
C PHE A 127 2.29 4.86 -25.36
N GLU A 128 3.26 4.78 -24.44
CA GLU A 128 4.15 5.89 -24.08
C GLU A 128 3.38 7.15 -23.65
N ILE A 129 2.16 6.99 -23.10
CA ILE A 129 1.33 8.05 -22.51
C ILE A 129 1.84 8.33 -21.09
N ASN A 130 3.13 8.62 -20.98
CA ASN A 130 3.78 8.94 -19.72
C ASN A 130 4.51 10.29 -19.90
N PRO A 131 3.91 11.40 -19.43
CA PRO A 131 4.61 12.68 -19.36
C PRO A 131 5.98 12.54 -18.72
N THR A 132 6.96 13.32 -19.17
CA THR A 132 8.30 13.35 -18.56
C THR A 132 8.27 13.76 -17.08
N ASN A 133 7.19 14.42 -16.64
CA ASN A 133 6.97 14.81 -15.25
C ASN A 133 6.17 13.73 -14.49
N PRO A 134 6.77 13.05 -13.50
CA PRO A 134 6.12 11.97 -12.74
C PRO A 134 4.85 12.40 -12.01
N ILE A 135 4.76 13.67 -11.59
CA ILE A 135 3.59 14.20 -10.87
C ILE A 135 2.40 14.30 -11.83
N ILE A 136 2.64 14.77 -13.06
CA ILE A 136 1.59 14.88 -14.07
C ILE A 136 1.10 13.48 -14.44
N SER A 137 2.02 12.54 -14.66
CA SER A 137 1.68 11.14 -14.93
C SER A 137 0.82 10.54 -13.83
N PHE A 138 1.20 10.75 -12.56
CA PHE A 138 0.42 10.29 -11.42
C PHE A 138 -0.99 10.88 -11.42
N VAL A 139 -1.13 12.21 -11.55
CA VAL A 139 -2.43 12.89 -11.51
C VAL A 139 -3.34 12.42 -12.65
N VAL A 140 -2.81 12.32 -13.87
CA VAL A 140 -3.57 11.88 -15.04
C VAL A 140 -4.02 10.43 -14.89
N LEU A 141 -3.09 9.51 -14.57
CA LEU A 141 -3.42 8.10 -14.41
C LEU A 141 -4.40 7.87 -13.27
N PHE A 142 -4.19 8.53 -12.13
CA PHE A 142 -5.07 8.42 -10.98
C PHE A 142 -6.49 8.90 -11.32
N ALA A 143 -6.62 10.04 -12.03
CA ALA A 143 -7.92 10.54 -12.48
C ALA A 143 -8.62 9.56 -13.44
N VAL A 144 -7.89 9.02 -14.42
CA VAL A 144 -8.43 8.03 -15.37
C VAL A 144 -8.90 6.78 -14.65
N ILE A 145 -8.07 6.23 -13.75
CA ILE A 145 -8.42 5.05 -12.96
C ILE A 145 -9.66 5.33 -12.11
N LEU A 146 -9.72 6.46 -11.41
CA LEU A 146 -10.90 6.83 -10.61
C LEU A 146 -12.20 6.86 -11.43
N VAL A 147 -12.15 7.47 -12.61
CA VAL A 147 -13.31 7.53 -13.51
C VAL A 147 -13.72 6.13 -13.95
N LEU A 148 -12.77 5.31 -14.40
CA LEU A 148 -13.04 3.93 -14.81
C LEU A 148 -13.57 3.08 -13.65
N SER A 149 -13.03 3.25 -12.44
CA SER A 149 -13.48 2.54 -11.25
C SER A 149 -14.90 2.91 -10.85
N TYR A 150 -15.30 4.18 -10.99
CA TYR A 150 -16.68 4.60 -10.79
C TYR A 150 -17.64 3.93 -11.79
N PHE A 151 -17.27 3.89 -13.08
CA PHE A 151 -18.06 3.19 -14.10
C PHE A 151 -18.14 1.68 -13.82
N SER A 152 -17.01 1.05 -13.48
CA SER A 152 -16.96 -0.37 -13.12
C SER A 152 -17.86 -0.70 -11.93
N GLU A 153 -17.78 0.09 -10.85
CA GLU A 153 -18.59 -0.12 -9.65
C GLU A 153 -20.09 -0.04 -9.96
N LYS A 154 -20.49 0.99 -10.71
CA LYS A 154 -21.89 1.27 -11.03
C LYS A 154 -22.49 0.25 -12.00
N TYR A 155 -21.78 -0.11 -13.07
CA TYR A 155 -22.34 -0.89 -14.17
C TYR A 155 -22.01 -2.38 -14.10
N ILE A 156 -20.86 -2.75 -13.52
CA ILE A 156 -20.38 -4.12 -13.45
C ILE A 156 -20.63 -4.64 -12.03
N GLU A 157 -19.93 -4.09 -11.05
CA GLU A 157 -19.84 -4.66 -9.70
C GLU A 157 -21.22 -4.80 -9.03
N LYS A 158 -21.99 -3.70 -8.93
CA LYS A 158 -23.34 -3.72 -8.32
C LYS A 158 -24.29 -4.71 -9.01
N ARG A 159 -24.18 -4.85 -10.33
CA ARG A 159 -25.02 -5.76 -11.12
C ARG A 159 -24.67 -7.22 -10.81
N PHE A 160 -23.39 -7.58 -10.84
CA PHE A 160 -22.96 -8.96 -10.58
C PHE A 160 -23.14 -9.37 -9.11
N ILE A 161 -22.95 -8.46 -8.15
CA ILE A 161 -23.27 -8.72 -6.73
C ILE A 161 -24.76 -8.97 -6.54
N LYS A 162 -25.64 -8.25 -7.25
CA LYS A 162 -27.08 -8.51 -7.21
C LYS A 162 -27.42 -9.90 -7.75
N ILE A 163 -26.86 -10.27 -8.90
CA ILE A 163 -27.05 -11.61 -9.49
C ILE A 163 -26.59 -12.70 -8.53
N GLY A 164 -25.38 -12.58 -7.95
CA GLY A 164 -24.86 -13.56 -6.99
C GLY A 164 -25.76 -13.72 -5.76
N ARG A 165 -26.29 -12.61 -5.22
CA ARG A 165 -27.24 -12.64 -4.10
C ARG A 165 -28.56 -13.34 -4.45
N GLU A 166 -29.06 -13.18 -5.66
CA GLU A 166 -30.30 -13.84 -6.11
C GLU A 166 -30.11 -15.35 -6.26
N ILE A 167 -28.96 -15.80 -6.78
CA ILE A 167 -28.63 -17.23 -6.89
C ILE A 167 -28.58 -17.89 -5.51
N VAL A 168 -27.85 -17.28 -4.55
CA VAL A 168 -27.73 -17.82 -3.18
C VAL A 168 -29.08 -17.87 -2.46
N LYS A 169 -29.96 -16.88 -2.70
CA LYS A 169 -31.31 -16.89 -2.10
C LYS A 169 -32.15 -18.05 -2.63
N LYS A 170 -32.09 -18.31 -3.94
CA LYS A 170 -32.86 -19.38 -4.58
C LYS A 170 -32.47 -20.76 -4.05
N ASP A 171 -31.16 -20.97 -3.83
CA ASP A 171 -30.61 -22.22 -3.31
C ASP A 171 -31.03 -22.50 -1.86
N LYS A 172 -31.12 -21.45 -1.01
CA LYS A 172 -31.62 -21.59 0.38
C LYS A 172 -33.12 -21.82 0.51
N SER A 173 -33.87 -21.61 -0.57
CA SER A 173 -35.33 -21.79 -0.61
C SER A 173 -35.77 -23.08 -1.30
N ALA A 174 -34.82 -23.88 -1.79
CA ALA A 174 -35.02 -25.23 -2.33
C ALA A 174 -34.73 -26.28 -1.24
#